data_AF-A0A523E5L9-F1
#
_entry.id   AF-A0A523E5L9-F1
#
_cell.length_a   1.000
_cell.length_b   1.000
_cell.length_c   1.000
_cell.angle_alpha   90.00
_cell.angle_beta   90.00
_cell.angle_gamma   90.00
#
_symmetry.space_group_name_H-M   'P 1'
#
loop_
_entity.id
_entity.type
_entity.pdbx_description
1 polymer ?
#
loop_
_entity_poly.entity_id
_entity_poly.type
_entity_poly.pdbx_seq_one_letter_code
_entity_poly.pdbx_strand_id
1 'polypeptide(L)' 'MNACPVCGGGVNLPINAVLSELLDCGECSSELEVISLEPVRFAEAPLEAEDWGE' A
#
# COMPACT_ATOMS: atom_id res chain seq x y z
N MET A 1 -11.51 8.76 -4.04
CA MET A 1 -10.36 8.09 -4.68
C MET A 1 -9.25 8.07 -3.68
N ASN A 2 -8.71 6.89 -3.41
CA ASN A 2 -7.59 6.74 -2.50
C ASN A 2 -6.33 7.04 -3.33
N ALA A 3 -5.44 7.87 -2.81
CA ALA A 3 -4.25 8.30 -3.54
C ALA A 3 -3.03 7.50 -3.11
N CYS A 4 -2.19 7.13 -4.06
CA CYS A 4 -0.87 6.59 -3.80
C CYS A 4 -0.03 7.65 -3.07
N PRO A 5 0.57 7.34 -1.90
CA PRO A 5 1.40 8.30 -1.16
C PRO A 5 2.70 8.65 -1.89
N VAL A 6 3.13 7.85 -2.88
CA VAL A 6 4.37 8.05 -3.63
C VAL A 6 4.18 8.95 -4.84
N CYS A 7 3.23 8.62 -5.73
CA CYS A 7 3.03 9.34 -7.00
C CYS A 7 1.77 10.21 -7.05
N GLY A 8 0.87 10.11 -6.07
CA GLY A 8 -0.43 10.78 -6.07
C GLY A 8 -1.48 10.15 -7.01
N GLY A 9 -1.13 9.08 -7.73
CA GLY A 9 -2.01 8.32 -8.63
C GLY A 9 -3.17 7.64 -7.90
N GLY A 10 -4.18 7.23 -8.66
CA GLY A 10 -5.36 6.57 -8.12
C GLY A 10 -5.07 5.12 -7.74
N VAL A 11 -5.43 4.72 -6.52
CA VAL A 11 -5.27 3.34 -6.04
C VAL A 11 -6.64 2.69 -5.83
N ASN A 12 -6.86 1.57 -6.51
CA ASN A 12 -8.03 0.74 -6.32
C ASN A 12 -7.80 -0.22 -5.14
N LEU A 13 -8.64 -0.11 -4.11
CA LEU A 13 -8.61 -1.04 -2.99
C LEU A 13 -9.47 -2.28 -3.30
N PRO A 14 -8.95 -3.51 -3.17
CA PRO A 14 -9.76 -4.73 -3.26
C PRO A 14 -10.91 -4.74 -2.24
N ILE A 15 -12.06 -5.32 -2.61
CA ILE A 15 -13.24 -5.42 -1.72
C ILE A 15 -12.96 -6.23 -0.45
N ASN A 16 -12.00 -7.15 -0.52
CA ASN A 16 -11.57 -8.04 0.54
C ASN A 16 -10.24 -7.58 1.18
N ALA A 17 -9.81 -6.34 0.92
CA ALA A 17 -8.57 -5.83 1.45
C ALA A 17 -8.59 -5.81 2.98
N VAL A 18 -7.49 -6.24 3.60
CA VAL A 18 -7.31 -6.21 5.04
C VAL A 18 -6.24 -5.21 5.45
N LEU A 19 -6.24 -4.83 6.73
CA LEU A 19 -5.17 -4.02 7.30
C LEU A 19 -3.84 -4.77 7.18
N SER A 20 -2.75 -4.05 6.90
CA SER A 20 -1.41 -4.58 6.64
C SER A 20 -1.31 -5.52 5.43
N GLU A 21 -2.29 -5.47 4.53
CA GLU A 21 -2.16 -6.07 3.20
C GLU A 21 -1.23 -5.23 2.33
N LEU A 22 -0.35 -5.90 1.58
CA LEU A 22 0.53 -5.28 0.59
C LEU A 22 -0.11 -5.33 -0.80
N LEU A 23 -0.02 -4.22 -1.55
CA LEU A 23 -0.48 -4.12 -2.93
C LEU A 23 0.42 -3.21 -3.76
N ASP A 24 0.51 -3.47 -5.06
CA ASP A 24 1.26 -2.61 -5.98
C ASP A 24 0.44 -1.41 -6.45
N CYS A 25 1.07 -0.24 -6.51
CA CYS A 25 0.53 0.88 -7.27
C CYS A 25 0.66 0.60 -8.77
N GLY A 26 -0.45 0.47 -9.47
CA GLY A 26 -0.47 0.26 -10.92
C GLY A 26 0.09 1.42 -11.77
N GLU A 27 0.34 2.59 -11.17
CA GLU A 27 0.90 3.75 -11.87
C GLU A 27 2.42 3.90 -11.70
N CYS A 28 2.95 3.77 -10.48
CA CYS A 28 4.38 3.97 -10.19
C CYS A 28 5.13 2.70 -9.76
N SER A 29 4.44 1.57 -9.65
CA SER A 29 5.00 0.27 -9.24
C SER A 29 5.63 0.26 -7.84
N SER A 30 5.32 1.25 -7.00
CA SER A 30 5.64 1.20 -5.56
C SER A 30 4.74 0.18 -4.88
N GLU A 31 5.32 -0.62 -4.00
CA GLU A 31 4.58 -1.48 -3.08
C GLU A 31 3.98 -0.61 -1.96
N LEU A 32 2.71 -0.84 -1.64
CA LEU A 32 1.94 -0.07 -0.68
C LEU A 32 1.36 -0.98 0.39
N GLU A 33 1.31 -0.52 1.64
CA GLU A 33 0.62 -1.19 2.74
C GLU A 33 -0.71 -0.50 3.07
N VAL A 34 -1.78 -1.28 3.28
CA VAL A 34 -3.06 -0.79 3.80
C VAL A 34 -2.94 -0.46 5.29
N ILE A 35 -2.86 0.83 5.63
CA ILE A 35 -2.71 1.29 7.03
C ILE A 35 -4.03 1.74 7.68
N SER A 36 -5.13 1.80 6.91
CA SER A 36 -6.47 2.10 7.42
C SER A 36 -7.52 1.71 6.37
N LEU A 37 -8.70 1.25 6.81
CA LEU A 37 -9.84 0.93 5.96
C LEU A 37 -10.96 2.00 6.05
N GLU A 38 -11.01 2.78 7.14
CA GLU A 38 -12.07 3.76 7.42
C GLU A 38 -11.51 5.06 8.02
N PRO A 39 -11.14 6.08 7.20
CA PRO A 39 -11.09 6.06 5.73
C PRO A 39 -9.89 5.25 5.22
N VAL A 40 -9.96 4.81 3.96
CA VAL A 40 -8.85 4.08 3.34
C VAL A 40 -7.59 4.94 3.25
N ARG A 41 -6.47 4.40 3.72
CA ARG A 41 -5.15 5.03 3.61
C ARG A 41 -4.09 3.99 3.30
N PHE A 42 -3.05 4.44 2.60
CA PHE A 42 -1.88 3.65 2.26
C PHE A 42 -0.60 4.32 2.78
N ALA A 43 0.40 3.49 3.07
CA ALA A 43 1.80 3.90 3.19
C ALA A 43 2.62 3.22 2.08
N GLU A 44 3.77 3.77 1.73
CA GLU A 44 4.77 2.99 0.97
C GLU A 44 5.21 1.83 1.87
N ALA A 45 5.20 0.61 1.34
CA ALA A 45 5.60 -0.56 2.08
C ALA A 45 7.05 -0.40 2.54
N PRO A 46 7.41 -0.91 3.74
CA PRO A 46 8.78 -0.85 4.19
C PRO A 46 9.66 -1.61 3.19
N LEU A 47 10.71 -0.94 2.68
CA LEU A 47 11.80 -1.64 2.02
C LEU A 47 12.26 -2.73 2.99
N GLU A 48 12.29 -3.99 2.54
CA GLU A 48 12.79 -5.08 3.38
C GLU A 48 14.15 -4.65 3.94
N ALA A 49 14.23 -4.36 5.24
CA ALA A 49 15.51 -4.37 5.93
C ALA A 49 16.10 -5.76 5.68
N GLU A 50 17.40 -5.91 5.46
CA GLU A 50 18.04 -7.20 5.13
C GLU A 50 18.03 -8.21 6.32
N ASP A 51 16.90 -8.34 7.02
CA ASP A 51 16.69 -9.09 8.25
C ASP A 51 15.23 -9.58 8.42
N TRP A 52 14.49 -9.76 7.32
CA TRP A 52 13.26 -10.56 7.33
C TRP A 52 13.63 -12.04 7.40
N GLY A 53 14.28 -12.50 8.48
CA GLY A 53 14.72 -13.89 8.57
C GLY A 53 15.73 -14.31 9.65
N GLU A 54 15.62 -13.82 10.89
CA GLU A 54 16.14 -14.56 12.07
C GLU A 54 15.03 -15.24 12.87
#